data_AF-A0A7S1PWV0-F1
#
_entry.id   AF-A0A7S1PWV0-F1
#
_cell.length_a   1.000
_cell.length_b   1.000
_cell.length_c   1.000
_cell.angle_alpha   90.00
_cell.angle_beta   90.00
_cell.angle_gamma   90.00
#
_symmetry.space_group_name_H-M   'P 1'
#
loop_
_entity.id
_entity.type
_entity.pdbx_description
1 polymer ?
#
loop_
_entity_poly.entity_id
_entity_poly.type
_entity_poly.pdbx_seq_one_letter_code
_entity_poly.pdbx_strand_id
1 'polypeptide(L)'
;LGFASSGVPLGICIPNYDDIRQHGFKNVMLGNTVSAINFDDKMNHVTDADWALYKKHFFNAVSINVGVHELLGHGTGKLLTENEDGTFNFDKGTLVNPLTGKLVDTWYKPGETWGSVFKDTANPYEECRAEAVALFLGLDREILKIFGRPGD
;
A
#
# COMPACT_ATOMS: atom_id res chain seq x y z
N LEU A 1 -4.79 -0.28 26.84
CA LEU A 1 -4.24 0.22 25.56
C LEU A 1 -5.24 1.22 24.98
N GLY A 2 -4.80 2.29 24.32
CA GLY A 2 -5.70 3.26 23.67
C GLY A 2 -5.07 3.83 22.39
N PHE A 3 -5.90 4.18 21.41
CA PHE A 3 -5.51 4.78 20.12
C PHE A 3 -6.35 6.05 19.91
N ALA A 4 -5.73 7.23 20.02
CA ALA A 4 -6.44 8.51 19.88
C ALA A 4 -6.59 8.86 18.39
N SER A 5 -7.75 8.53 17.81
CA SER A 5 -8.07 8.80 16.40
C SER A 5 -9.58 9.03 16.23
N SER A 6 -9.96 9.67 15.13
CA SER A 6 -11.36 9.75 14.67
C SER A 6 -11.86 8.43 14.06
N GLY A 7 -10.93 7.55 13.67
CA GLY A 7 -11.21 6.20 13.15
C GLY A 7 -10.00 5.30 13.32
N VAL A 8 -10.22 4.06 13.76
CA VAL A 8 -9.12 3.10 13.96
C VAL A 8 -8.90 2.33 12.65
N PRO A 9 -7.69 2.35 12.06
CA PRO A 9 -7.42 1.65 10.81
C PRO A 9 -7.26 0.13 11.04
N LEU A 10 -7.21 -0.64 9.94
CA LEU A 10 -6.90 -2.07 9.98
C LEU A 10 -5.40 -2.35 9.95
N GLY A 11 -4.65 -1.53 9.21
CA GLY A 11 -3.21 -1.57 9.06
C GLY A 11 -2.60 -0.17 9.03
N ILE A 12 -1.29 -0.06 9.26
CA ILE A 12 -0.52 1.18 9.14
C ILE A 12 0.91 0.89 8.70
N CYS A 13 1.41 1.65 7.71
CA CYS A 13 2.82 1.73 7.30
C CYS A 13 3.44 3.10 7.66
N ILE A 14 4.40 3.12 8.60
CA ILE A 14 4.96 4.34 9.18
C ILE A 14 6.49 4.30 9.32
N PRO A 15 7.18 5.47 9.34
CA PRO A 15 6.63 6.82 9.29
C PRO A 15 6.21 7.25 7.87
N ASN A 16 5.48 8.37 7.77
CA ASN A 16 5.09 9.01 6.51
C ASN A 16 6.17 9.99 6.00
N TYR A 17 7.43 9.70 6.29
CA TYR A 17 8.58 10.48 5.83
C TYR A 17 9.28 9.68 4.74
N ASP A 18 9.15 10.12 3.48
CA ASP A 18 9.60 9.36 2.33
C ASP A 18 11.12 9.16 2.31
N ASP A 19 11.88 10.12 2.83
CA ASP A 19 13.33 10.04 3.05
C ASP A 19 13.68 8.94 4.05
N ILE A 20 12.95 8.83 5.16
CA ILE A 20 13.17 7.78 6.16
C ILE A 20 12.78 6.41 5.61
N ARG A 21 11.69 6.31 4.81
CA ARG A 21 11.24 5.05 4.21
C ARG A 21 12.31 4.40 3.33
N GLN A 22 13.20 5.18 2.71
CA GLN A 22 14.33 4.64 1.95
C GLN A 22 15.36 3.90 2.84
N HIS A 23 15.36 4.15 4.15
CA HIS A 23 16.23 3.50 5.14
C HIS A 23 15.50 2.43 5.95
N GLY A 24 14.18 2.50 6.05
CA GLY A 24 13.35 1.51 6.70
C GLY A 24 12.00 2.07 7.17
N PHE A 25 11.08 1.18 7.49
CA PHE A 25 9.73 1.51 7.95
C PHE A 25 9.16 0.35 8.78
N LYS A 26 8.01 0.58 9.41
CA LYS A 26 7.28 -0.40 10.21
C LYS A 26 5.87 -0.57 9.67
N ASN A 27 5.43 -1.82 9.64
CA ASN A 27 4.07 -2.20 9.29
C ASN A 27 3.40 -2.80 10.52
N VAL A 28 2.15 -2.41 10.77
CA VAL A 28 1.36 -2.91 11.89
C VAL A 28 -0.01 -3.31 11.39
N MET A 29 -0.43 -4.53 11.71
CA MET A 29 -1.81 -4.98 11.52
C MET A 29 -2.52 -4.96 12.88
N LEU A 30 -3.65 -4.26 12.97
CA LEU A 30 -4.44 -4.13 14.19
C LEU A 30 -5.45 -5.28 14.27
N GLY A 31 -4.95 -6.46 14.67
CA GLY A 31 -5.74 -7.70 14.63
C GLY A 31 -7.04 -7.68 15.45
N ASN A 32 -7.07 -6.92 16.56
CA ASN A 32 -8.31 -6.74 17.34
C ASN A 32 -9.33 -5.87 16.62
N THR A 33 -8.89 -4.87 15.85
CA THR A 33 -9.78 -4.07 14.98
C THR A 33 -10.35 -4.93 13.86
N VAL A 34 -9.50 -5.73 13.19
CA VAL A 34 -9.94 -6.66 12.14
C VAL A 34 -10.95 -7.67 12.69
N SER A 35 -10.69 -8.25 13.85
CA SER A 35 -11.56 -9.25 14.48
C SER A 35 -12.91 -8.68 14.98
N ALA A 36 -13.03 -7.35 15.09
CA ALA A 36 -14.28 -6.70 15.49
C ALA A 36 -15.27 -6.54 14.33
N ILE A 37 -14.87 -6.83 13.09
CA ILE A 37 -15.74 -6.79 11.92
C ILE A 37 -16.78 -7.91 12.03
N ASN A 38 -18.06 -7.54 11.95
CA ASN A 38 -19.19 -8.48 11.95
C ASN A 38 -19.91 -8.45 10.60
N PHE A 39 -20.83 -9.40 10.41
CA PHE A 39 -21.58 -9.59 9.17
C PHE A 39 -23.09 -9.63 9.45
N ASP A 40 -23.54 -8.86 10.42
CA ASP A 40 -24.95 -8.80 10.84
C ASP A 40 -25.83 -8.28 9.70
N ASP A 41 -25.32 -7.28 8.97
CA ASP A 41 -25.96 -6.71 7.79
C ASP A 41 -25.33 -7.22 6.49
N LYS A 42 -26.17 -7.67 5.57
CA LYS A 42 -25.73 -8.06 4.22
C LYS A 42 -25.35 -6.82 3.41
N MET A 43 -24.21 -6.89 2.72
CA MET A 43 -23.80 -5.84 1.78
C MET A 43 -24.79 -5.67 0.63
N ASN A 44 -25.05 -4.41 0.27
CA ASN A 44 -25.83 -4.05 -0.92
C ASN A 44 -25.14 -4.59 -2.19
N HIS A 45 -25.93 -4.92 -3.21
CA HIS A 45 -25.46 -5.35 -4.53
C HIS A 45 -24.68 -6.67 -4.58
N VAL A 46 -24.73 -7.49 -3.52
CA VAL A 46 -24.10 -8.83 -3.46
C VAL A 46 -25.18 -9.91 -3.49
N THR A 47 -24.99 -10.98 -4.28
CA THR A 47 -25.92 -12.12 -4.31
C THR A 47 -25.87 -12.91 -3.00
N ASP A 48 -26.87 -13.75 -2.71
CA ASP A 48 -26.81 -14.61 -1.51
C ASP A 48 -25.66 -15.62 -1.57
N ALA A 49 -25.37 -16.13 -2.77
CA ALA A 49 -24.24 -17.03 -3.01
C ALA A 49 -22.90 -16.34 -2.75
N ASP A 50 -22.71 -15.14 -3.29
CA ASP A 50 -21.47 -14.37 -3.09
C ASP A 50 -21.35 -13.90 -1.64
N TRP A 51 -22.46 -13.59 -0.96
CA TRP A 51 -22.42 -13.22 0.45
C TRP A 51 -21.96 -14.37 1.36
N ALA A 52 -22.35 -15.59 1.04
CA ALA A 52 -21.86 -16.78 1.75
C ALA A 52 -20.34 -16.96 1.54
N LEU A 53 -19.85 -16.76 0.32
CA LEU A 53 -18.42 -16.83 0.00
C LEU A 53 -17.63 -15.71 0.67
N TYR A 54 -18.14 -14.47 0.60
CA TYR A 54 -17.53 -13.30 1.24
C TYR A 54 -17.28 -13.55 2.72
N LYS A 55 -18.32 -13.92 3.48
CA LYS A 55 -18.18 -14.20 4.92
C LYS A 55 -17.19 -15.32 5.22
N LYS A 56 -17.20 -16.38 4.41
CA LYS A 56 -16.29 -17.53 4.57
C LYS A 56 -14.83 -17.13 4.41
N HIS A 57 -14.53 -16.24 3.47
CA HIS A 57 -13.15 -15.92 3.08
C HIS A 57 -12.66 -14.57 3.62
N PHE A 58 -13.54 -13.70 4.14
CA PHE A 58 -13.25 -12.33 4.51
C PHE A 58 -12.00 -12.18 5.36
N PHE A 59 -11.91 -12.87 6.50
CA PHE A 59 -10.78 -12.71 7.42
C PHE A 59 -9.44 -13.13 6.82
N ASN A 60 -9.42 -14.10 5.92
CA ASN A 60 -8.20 -14.47 5.20
C ASN A 60 -7.86 -13.42 4.15
N ALA A 61 -8.85 -13.04 3.33
CA ALA A 61 -8.66 -12.06 2.27
C ALA A 61 -8.20 -10.70 2.83
N VAL A 62 -8.81 -10.21 3.90
CA VAL A 62 -8.42 -8.95 4.54
C VAL A 62 -7.04 -9.05 5.20
N SER A 63 -6.66 -10.19 5.78
CA SER A 63 -5.32 -10.36 6.38
C SER A 63 -4.22 -10.34 5.32
N ILE A 64 -4.45 -11.02 4.19
CA ILE A 64 -3.52 -11.01 3.05
C ILE A 64 -3.47 -9.61 2.43
N ASN A 65 -4.63 -9.01 2.13
CA ASN A 65 -4.70 -7.68 1.54
C ASN A 65 -4.01 -6.64 2.42
N VAL A 66 -4.33 -6.53 3.72
CA VAL A 66 -3.69 -5.55 4.63
C VAL A 66 -2.18 -5.81 4.72
N GLY A 67 -1.75 -7.07 4.88
CA GLY A 67 -0.34 -7.39 4.95
C GLY A 67 0.45 -6.97 3.71
N VAL A 68 -0.12 -7.17 2.52
CA VAL A 68 0.50 -6.77 1.25
C VAL A 68 0.38 -5.27 1.01
N HIS A 69 -0.78 -4.67 1.29
CA HIS A 69 -1.05 -3.23 1.16
C HIS A 69 -0.02 -2.40 1.93
N GLU A 70 0.20 -2.72 3.21
CA GLU A 70 1.12 -1.94 4.05
C GLU A 70 2.58 -2.17 3.66
N LEU A 71 3.01 -3.45 3.57
CA LEU A 71 4.41 -3.79 3.37
C LEU A 71 4.88 -3.60 1.92
N LEU A 72 4.10 -4.09 0.96
CA LEU A 72 4.50 -4.14 -0.45
C LEU A 72 3.79 -3.06 -1.28
N GLY A 73 2.64 -2.56 -0.85
CA GLY A 73 2.04 -1.35 -1.39
C GLY A 73 2.84 -0.13 -0.96
N HIS A 74 2.54 0.42 0.22
CA HIS A 74 3.21 1.63 0.73
C HIS A 74 4.73 1.50 0.87
N GLY A 75 5.23 0.32 1.24
CA GLY A 75 6.65 0.09 1.43
C GLY A 75 7.49 -0.04 0.16
N THR A 76 6.89 0.04 -1.02
CA THR A 76 7.61 -0.01 -2.31
C THR A 76 7.42 1.26 -3.14
N GLY A 77 8.35 1.47 -4.06
CA GLY A 77 8.39 2.66 -4.92
C GLY A 77 9.54 3.59 -4.52
N LYS A 78 10.40 3.88 -5.48
CA LYS A 78 11.48 4.86 -5.31
C LYS A 78 11.01 6.22 -5.81
N LEU A 79 11.16 7.26 -4.99
CA LEU A 79 11.02 8.63 -5.45
C LEU A 79 12.34 9.10 -6.06
N LEU A 80 12.30 9.60 -7.29
CA LEU A 80 13.46 10.15 -7.97
C LEU A 80 13.65 11.60 -7.53
N THR A 81 14.83 11.93 -6.99
CA THR A 81 15.10 13.23 -6.37
C THR A 81 16.38 13.86 -6.91
N GLU A 82 16.38 15.19 -6.96
CA GLU A 82 17.55 16.05 -7.09
C GLU A 82 17.94 16.58 -5.71
N ASN A 83 19.20 16.41 -5.33
CA ASN A 83 19.77 16.87 -4.07
C ASN A 83 20.14 18.36 -4.17
N GLU A 84 20.38 19.02 -3.02
CA GLU A 84 20.75 20.44 -2.97
C GLU A 84 22.06 20.77 -3.72
N ASP A 85 22.96 19.79 -3.83
CA ASP A 85 24.22 19.91 -4.57
C ASP A 85 24.08 19.67 -6.09
N GLY A 86 22.86 19.46 -6.57
CA GLY A 86 22.54 19.18 -7.98
C GLY A 86 22.80 17.73 -8.41
N THR A 87 23.19 16.85 -7.50
CA THR A 87 23.30 15.40 -7.77
C THR A 87 21.91 14.73 -7.75
N PHE A 88 21.80 13.56 -8.37
CA PHE A 88 20.55 12.80 -8.45
C PHE A 88 20.67 11.50 -7.68
N ASN A 89 19.57 11.05 -7.06
CA ASN A 89 19.53 9.73 -6.44
C ASN A 89 19.37 8.56 -7.45
N PHE A 90 19.50 8.86 -8.75
CA PHE A 90 19.36 7.93 -9.87
C PHE A 90 20.26 8.37 -11.04
N ASP A 91 20.52 7.45 -11.98
CA ASP A 91 21.26 7.77 -13.20
C ASP A 91 20.32 8.37 -14.26
N LYS A 92 20.42 9.68 -14.44
CA LYS A 92 19.61 10.43 -15.43
C LYS A 92 19.96 10.09 -16.88
N GLY A 93 21.18 9.60 -17.15
CA GLY A 93 21.62 9.25 -18.50
C GLY A 93 21.12 7.89 -18.97
N THR A 94 20.73 7.01 -18.04
CA THR A 94 20.40 5.61 -18.36
C THR A 94 19.03 5.15 -17.86
N LEU A 95 18.41 5.84 -16.89
CA LEU A 95 17.13 5.41 -16.36
C LEU A 95 16.00 5.63 -17.37
N VAL A 96 15.47 4.53 -17.90
CA VAL A 96 14.35 4.52 -18.83
C VAL A 96 13.04 4.44 -18.07
N ASN A 97 12.10 5.32 -18.38
CA ASN A 97 10.73 5.26 -17.89
C ASN A 97 10.00 4.06 -18.55
N PRO A 98 9.50 3.09 -17.77
CA PRO A 98 8.89 1.88 -18.32
C PRO A 98 7.55 2.13 -19.03
N LEU A 99 6.90 3.26 -18.79
CA LEU A 99 5.62 3.61 -19.43
C LEU A 99 5.80 4.27 -20.80
N THR A 100 6.88 5.06 -20.98
CA THR A 100 7.11 5.84 -22.19
C THR A 100 8.24 5.31 -23.06
N GLY A 101 9.11 4.45 -22.52
CA GLY A 101 10.33 3.97 -23.17
C GLY A 101 11.40 5.05 -23.38
N LYS A 102 11.22 6.25 -22.82
CA LYS A 102 12.16 7.38 -22.90
C LYS A 102 12.96 7.50 -21.60
N LEU A 103 14.06 8.25 -21.63
CA LEU A 103 14.76 8.64 -20.41
C LEU A 103 13.83 9.45 -19.50
N VAL A 104 14.02 9.30 -18.19
CA VAL A 104 13.31 10.10 -17.18
C VAL A 104 13.66 11.58 -17.33
N ASP A 105 12.63 12.42 -17.43
CA ASP A 105 12.73 13.88 -17.57
C ASP A 105 12.05 14.67 -16.43
N THR A 106 11.45 13.99 -15.44
CA THR A 106 10.82 14.60 -14.25
C THR A 106 11.24 13.91 -12.95
N TRP A 107 11.41 14.69 -11.88
CA TRP A 107 11.82 14.24 -10.53
C TRP A 107 11.46 15.32 -9.50
N TYR A 108 11.55 14.99 -8.21
CA TYR A 108 11.34 15.94 -7.11
C TYR A 108 12.57 16.83 -6.93
N LYS A 109 12.34 18.14 -6.78
CA LYS A 109 13.36 19.15 -6.46
C LYS A 109 13.67 19.18 -4.96
N PRO A 110 14.77 19.82 -4.54
CA PRO A 110 15.06 20.03 -3.12
C PRO A 110 13.86 20.65 -2.38
N GLY A 111 13.42 19.98 -1.32
CA GLY A 111 12.29 20.39 -0.48
C GLY A 111 10.90 19.96 -0.98
N GLU A 112 10.78 19.40 -2.19
CA GLU A 112 9.51 18.84 -2.67
C GLU A 112 9.27 17.44 -2.08
N THR A 113 8.01 17.15 -1.75
CA THR A 113 7.54 15.86 -1.25
C THR A 113 6.38 15.35 -2.11
N TRP A 114 6.04 14.07 -1.96
CA TRP A 114 4.83 13.50 -2.57
C TRP A 114 3.60 14.39 -2.29
N GLY A 115 3.40 14.76 -1.04
CA GLY A 115 2.29 15.60 -0.60
C GLY A 115 2.33 17.02 -1.20
N SER A 116 3.51 17.65 -1.33
CA SER A 116 3.58 19.02 -1.86
C SER A 116 3.27 19.09 -3.37
N VAL A 117 3.65 18.06 -4.12
CA VAL A 117 3.46 17.99 -5.57
C VAL A 117 2.05 17.53 -5.92
N PHE A 118 1.57 16.44 -5.33
CA PHE A 118 0.26 15.84 -5.65
C PHE A 118 -0.92 16.48 -4.89
N LYS A 119 -0.64 17.21 -3.80
CA LYS A 119 -1.62 17.99 -3.03
C LYS A 119 -2.84 17.15 -2.63
N ASP A 120 -4.04 17.62 -2.94
CA ASP A 120 -5.31 16.97 -2.57
C ASP A 120 -5.47 15.56 -3.15
N THR A 121 -4.69 15.21 -4.18
CA THR A 121 -4.71 13.87 -4.79
C THR A 121 -3.69 12.92 -4.19
N ALA A 122 -2.76 13.40 -3.37
CA ALA A 122 -1.64 12.62 -2.83
C ALA A 122 -2.12 11.36 -2.09
N ASN A 123 -3.04 11.52 -1.15
CA ASN A 123 -3.55 10.41 -0.35
C ASN A 123 -4.37 9.40 -1.19
N PRO A 124 -5.46 9.79 -1.88
CA PRO A 124 -6.25 8.81 -2.62
C PRO A 124 -5.47 8.10 -3.73
N TYR A 125 -4.48 8.77 -4.33
CA TYR A 125 -3.63 8.15 -5.34
C TYR A 125 -2.71 7.10 -4.70
N GLU A 126 -2.09 7.40 -3.56
CA GLU A 126 -1.19 6.47 -2.86
C GLU A 126 -1.94 5.24 -2.33
N GLU A 127 -3.13 5.43 -1.77
CA GLU A 127 -4.02 4.32 -1.37
C GLU A 127 -4.42 3.44 -2.56
N CYS A 128 -4.77 4.06 -3.70
CA CYS A 128 -5.09 3.33 -4.92
C CYS A 128 -3.90 2.48 -5.40
N ARG A 129 -2.68 3.01 -5.33
CA ARG A 129 -1.46 2.27 -5.66
C ARG A 129 -1.25 1.09 -4.72
N ALA A 130 -1.41 1.29 -3.41
CA ALA A 130 -1.23 0.23 -2.42
C ALA A 130 -2.26 -0.90 -2.56
N GLU A 131 -3.53 -0.56 -2.76
CA GLU A 131 -4.59 -1.52 -3.07
C GLU A 131 -4.34 -2.28 -4.39
N ALA A 132 -3.89 -1.59 -5.44
CA ALA A 132 -3.57 -2.23 -6.71
C ALA A 132 -2.44 -3.27 -6.55
N VAL A 133 -1.42 -2.98 -5.73
CA VAL A 133 -0.38 -3.96 -5.40
C VAL A 133 -0.95 -5.13 -4.60
N ALA A 134 -1.81 -4.87 -3.61
CA ALA A 134 -2.47 -5.92 -2.83
C ALA A 134 -3.31 -6.85 -3.70
N LEU A 135 -4.03 -6.32 -4.68
CA LEU A 135 -4.79 -7.12 -5.66
C LEU A 135 -3.87 -7.89 -6.61
N PHE A 136 -2.78 -7.27 -7.08
CA PHE A 136 -1.85 -7.90 -8.01
C PHE A 136 -1.10 -9.07 -7.37
N LEU A 137 -0.65 -8.91 -6.12
CA LEU A 137 0.17 -9.88 -5.40
C LEU A 137 -0.65 -10.81 -4.48
N GLY A 138 -1.92 -10.51 -4.21
CA GLY A 138 -2.74 -11.26 -3.25
C GLY A 138 -2.97 -12.73 -3.60
N LEU A 139 -2.74 -13.12 -4.86
CA LEU A 139 -2.82 -14.50 -5.35
C LEU A 139 -1.43 -15.12 -5.65
N ASP A 140 -0.35 -14.43 -5.30
CA ASP A 140 0.99 -14.99 -5.42
C ASP A 140 1.14 -16.20 -4.48
N ARG A 141 1.65 -17.31 -5.02
CA ARG A 141 1.70 -18.59 -4.31
C ARG A 141 2.63 -18.56 -3.10
N GLU A 142 3.74 -17.84 -3.18
CA GLU A 142 4.68 -17.75 -2.05
C GLU A 142 4.10 -16.84 -0.95
N ILE A 143 3.41 -15.76 -1.33
CA ILE A 143 2.67 -14.93 -0.37
C ILE A 143 1.57 -15.77 0.30
N LEU A 144 0.71 -16.45 -0.46
CA LEU A 144 -0.35 -17.29 0.08
C LEU A 144 0.19 -18.36 1.03
N LYS A 145 1.34 -18.96 0.72
CA LYS A 145 2.03 -19.91 1.58
C LYS A 145 2.48 -19.29 2.91
N ILE A 146 3.00 -18.06 2.91
CA ILE A 146 3.35 -17.32 4.14
C ILE A 146 2.12 -17.12 5.03
N PHE A 147 0.95 -16.85 4.43
CA PHE A 147 -0.32 -16.71 5.14
C PHE A 147 -1.00 -18.05 5.48
N GLY A 148 -0.34 -19.19 5.23
CA GLY A 148 -0.88 -20.52 5.55
C GLY A 148 -2.00 -20.99 4.62
N ARG A 149 -2.04 -20.47 3.38
CA ARG A 149 -3.04 -20.75 2.34
C ARG A 149 -2.45 -21.30 1.02
N PRO A 150 -1.54 -22.30 1.03
CA PRO A 150 -0.79 -22.72 -0.17
C PRO A 150 -1.62 -23.38 -1.29
N GLY A 151 -2.94 -23.54 -1.14
CA GLY A 151 -3.83 -24.21 -2.11
C GLY A 151 -5.12 -23.45 -2.39
N ASP A 152 -5.24 -22.22 -1.89
CA ASP A 152 -6.30 -21.29 -2.28
C ASP A 152 -5.90 -20.57 -3.58
#